data_AF-A0A8I6Y0E2-F1
#
_entry.id   AF-A0A8I6Y0E2-F1
#
_cell.length_a   1.000
_cell.length_b   1.000
_cell.length_c   1.000
_cell.angle_alpha   90.00
_cell.angle_beta   90.00
_cell.angle_gamma   90.00
#
_symmetry.space_group_name_H-M   'P 1'
#
loop_
_entity.id
_entity.type
_entity.pdbx_description
1 polymer ?
#
loop_
_entity_poly.entity_id
_entity_poly.type
_entity_poly.pdbx_seq_one_letter_code
_entity_poly.pdbx_strand_id
1 'polypeptide(L)'
;MSFVRRMQWDMNTNFQAVFDQILRTAVEARLAPEKMIRTIFVYSDMEFDQASVHGGYYQPRQAGAWDTDYEVICKKFRAAGYGDVVRQIIFWNLRDSHSTPVTSTQPGVAMVSGFSKNFLKIFLRNDGVVNPEAIMMDAIAGEEYQKLEVFD
;
A
#
# COMPACT_ATOMS: atom_id res chain seq x y z
N MET A 1 -16.04 -9.01 -15.45
CA MET A 1 -15.30 -7.79 -15.05
C MET A 1 -16.12 -6.50 -15.09
N SER A 2 -17.36 -6.50 -15.62
CA SER A 2 -18.21 -5.30 -15.73
C SER A 2 -18.82 -4.82 -14.40
N PHE A 3 -18.85 -5.66 -13.37
CA PHE A 3 -19.30 -5.28 -12.02
C PHE A 3 -18.30 -4.34 -11.34
N VAL A 4 -17.03 -4.74 -11.26
CA VAL A 4 -15.95 -3.94 -10.65
C VAL A 4 -15.77 -2.58 -11.36
N ARG A 5 -15.86 -2.55 -12.70
CA ARG A 5 -15.79 -1.29 -13.48
C ARG A 5 -16.96 -0.34 -13.26
N ARG A 6 -18.07 -0.80 -12.69
CA ARG A 6 -19.31 -0.01 -12.50
C ARG A 6 -19.67 0.18 -11.04
N MET A 7 -18.80 -0.22 -10.11
CA MET A 7 -19.00 0.11 -8.70
C MET A 7 -18.90 1.63 -8.54
N GLN A 8 -19.86 2.21 -7.83
CA GLN A 8 -19.75 3.59 -7.35
C GLN A 8 -18.56 3.66 -6.39
N TRP A 9 -17.53 4.39 -6.79
CA TRP A 9 -16.29 4.54 -6.02
C TRP A 9 -16.16 5.94 -5.40
N ASP A 10 -17.22 6.77 -5.45
CA ASP A 10 -17.35 8.11 -4.84
C ASP A 10 -16.19 9.10 -5.08
N MET A 11 -15.33 8.79 -6.05
CA MET A 11 -14.12 9.53 -6.44
C MET A 11 -12.92 9.30 -5.48
N ASN A 12 -12.21 10.34 -5.08
CA ASN A 12 -10.86 10.22 -4.52
C ASN A 12 -10.86 9.74 -3.05
N THR A 13 -9.72 9.23 -2.58
CA THR A 13 -9.52 8.71 -1.22
C THR A 13 -9.01 9.80 -0.26
N ASN A 14 -9.73 9.99 0.85
CA ASN A 14 -9.27 10.82 1.97
C ASN A 14 -8.48 9.97 2.98
N PHE A 15 -7.16 9.96 2.83
CA PHE A 15 -6.28 9.16 3.69
C PHE A 15 -6.26 9.64 5.14
N GLN A 16 -6.36 10.95 5.41
CA GLN A 16 -6.46 11.47 6.80
C GLN A 16 -7.63 10.81 7.53
N ALA A 17 -8.81 10.75 6.91
CA ALA A 17 -9.99 10.15 7.50
C ALA A 17 -9.81 8.63 7.78
N VAL A 18 -9.14 7.90 6.88
CA VAL A 18 -8.83 6.48 7.07
C VAL A 18 -7.93 6.28 8.30
N PHE A 19 -6.84 7.06 8.40
CA PHE A 19 -5.93 6.98 9.55
C PHE A 19 -6.59 7.42 10.85
N ASP A 20 -7.43 8.45 10.82
CA ASP A 20 -8.19 8.93 11.98
C ASP A 20 -9.17 7.85 12.47
N GLN A 21 -9.83 7.14 11.56
CA GLN A 21 -10.71 6.02 11.90
C GLN A 21 -9.93 4.88 12.55
N ILE A 22 -8.80 4.47 11.97
CA ILE A 22 -7.94 3.41 12.52
C ILE A 22 -7.45 3.79 13.92
N LEU A 23 -6.98 5.04 14.08
CA LEU A 23 -6.50 5.53 15.35
C LEU A 23 -7.60 5.54 16.41
N ARG A 24 -8.78 6.06 16.05
CA ARG A 24 -9.94 6.11 16.95
C ARG A 24 -10.30 4.71 17.44
N THR A 25 -10.46 3.76 16.52
CA THR A 25 -10.79 2.38 16.87
C THR A 25 -9.72 1.72 17.75
N ALA A 26 -8.43 1.96 17.49
CA ALA A 26 -7.35 1.41 18.31
C ALA A 26 -7.35 1.98 19.74
N VAL A 27 -7.57 3.28 19.89
CA VAL A 27 -7.65 3.95 21.20
C VAL A 27 -8.88 3.47 21.98
N GLU A 28 -10.06 3.40 21.33
CA GLU A 28 -11.30 2.88 21.93
C GLU A 28 -11.13 1.44 22.41
N ALA A 29 -10.46 0.60 21.61
CA ALA A 29 -10.18 -0.79 21.94
C ALA A 29 -8.97 -0.99 22.89
N ARG A 30 -8.27 0.09 23.27
CA ARG A 30 -7.02 0.06 24.06
C ARG A 30 -6.01 -0.94 23.49
N LEU A 31 -5.82 -0.90 22.18
CA LEU A 31 -4.97 -1.84 21.48
C LEU A 31 -3.52 -1.68 21.91
N ALA A 32 -2.85 -2.78 22.24
CA ALA A 32 -1.42 -2.76 22.53
C ALA A 32 -0.63 -2.33 21.29
N PRO A 33 0.45 -1.52 21.40
CA PRO A 33 1.20 -1.02 20.25
C PRO A 33 1.69 -2.10 19.28
N GLU A 34 2.00 -3.29 19.80
CA GLU A 34 2.48 -4.43 19.02
C GLU A 34 1.42 -5.00 18.08
N LYS A 35 0.14 -4.86 18.45
CA LYS A 35 -1.01 -5.33 17.67
C LYS A 35 -1.52 -4.28 16.68
N MET A 36 -0.91 -3.12 16.66
CA MET A 36 -1.34 -2.02 15.82
C MET A 36 -1.05 -2.32 14.34
N ILE A 37 -1.97 -1.91 13.47
CA ILE A 37 -1.80 -2.08 12.01
C ILE A 37 -0.58 -1.28 11.56
N ARG A 38 0.34 -1.96 10.85
CA ARG A 38 1.60 -1.40 10.30
C ARG A 38 1.51 -1.04 8.83
N THR A 39 0.65 -1.74 8.09
CA THR A 39 0.57 -1.60 6.63
C THR A 39 -0.88 -1.48 6.18
N ILE A 40 -1.15 -0.54 5.28
CA ILE A 40 -2.46 -0.35 4.64
C ILE A 40 -2.30 -0.63 3.15
N PHE A 41 -3.12 -1.53 2.63
CA PHE A 41 -3.20 -1.80 1.20
C PHE A 41 -4.30 -0.99 0.55
N VAL A 42 -3.93 -0.31 -0.54
CA VAL A 42 -4.87 0.47 -1.33
C VAL A 42 -4.81 -0.04 -2.75
N TYR A 43 -5.85 -0.74 -3.16
CA TYR A 43 -6.00 -1.21 -4.54
C TYR A 43 -6.76 -0.15 -5.33
N SER A 44 -6.13 0.43 -6.34
CA SER A 44 -6.72 1.49 -7.16
C SER A 44 -6.43 1.25 -8.64
N ASP A 45 -7.25 1.79 -9.53
CA ASP A 45 -6.98 1.87 -10.97
C ASP A 45 -6.46 3.27 -11.41
N MET A 46 -6.14 4.10 -10.42
CA MET A 46 -5.59 5.46 -10.53
C MET A 46 -4.15 5.48 -9.99
N GLU A 47 -3.41 6.53 -10.33
CA GLU A 47 -2.13 6.84 -9.67
C GLU A 47 -2.39 7.44 -8.26
N PHE A 48 -1.45 7.26 -7.33
CA PHE A 48 -1.61 7.69 -5.94
C PHE A 48 -1.88 9.21 -5.82
N ASP A 49 -1.22 10.01 -6.64
CA ASP A 49 -1.38 11.46 -6.68
C ASP A 49 -2.79 11.90 -7.12
N GLN A 50 -3.43 11.13 -8.00
CA GLN A 50 -4.81 11.35 -8.43
C GLN A 50 -5.81 10.82 -7.39
N ALA A 51 -5.48 9.71 -6.74
CA ALA A 51 -6.34 9.09 -5.72
C ALA A 51 -6.30 9.84 -4.39
N SER A 52 -5.24 10.57 -4.07
CA SER A 52 -5.09 11.25 -2.79
C SER A 52 -5.46 12.73 -2.90
N VAL A 53 -6.45 13.21 -2.15
CA VAL A 53 -6.84 14.64 -2.15
C VAL A 53 -6.60 15.28 -0.79
N HIS A 54 -6.03 16.48 -0.82
CA HIS A 54 -6.09 17.43 0.29
C HIS A 54 -6.87 18.67 -0.20
N GLY A 55 -8.02 18.99 0.40
CA GLY A 55 -8.75 20.23 0.08
C GLY A 55 -9.80 20.17 -1.05
N GLY A 56 -10.59 19.10 -1.17
CA GLY A 56 -11.78 19.07 -2.03
C GLY A 56 -11.53 19.16 -3.55
N TYR A 57 -12.58 18.90 -4.34
CA TYR A 57 -12.50 18.62 -5.78
C TYR A 57 -11.97 19.78 -6.66
N TYR A 58 -12.01 21.02 -6.17
CA TYR A 58 -11.65 22.22 -6.92
C TYR A 58 -10.25 22.77 -6.63
N GLN A 59 -9.49 22.12 -5.74
CA GLN A 59 -8.13 22.56 -5.43
C GLN A 59 -7.13 21.56 -6.00
N PRO A 60 -6.31 21.97 -6.99
CA PRO A 60 -5.17 21.18 -7.41
C PRO A 60 -4.31 20.86 -6.18
N ARG A 61 -3.85 19.62 -6.08
CA ARG A 61 -2.93 19.20 -5.03
C ARG A 61 -1.71 20.12 -5.05
N GLN A 62 -1.46 20.82 -3.95
CA GLN A 62 -0.21 21.56 -3.80
C GLN A 62 0.94 20.56 -3.67
N ALA A 63 2.06 20.81 -4.36
CA ALA A 63 3.27 20.01 -4.18
C ALA A 63 3.65 19.99 -2.69
N GLY A 64 3.89 18.80 -2.12
CA GLY A 64 4.19 18.62 -0.70
C GLY A 64 2.97 18.46 0.24
N ALA A 65 1.73 18.47 -0.29
CA ALA A 65 0.54 18.26 0.53
C ALA A 65 0.55 16.90 1.25
N TRP A 66 1.04 15.84 0.59
CA TRP A 66 1.16 14.52 1.19
C TRP A 66 2.15 14.48 2.36
N ASP A 67 3.30 15.12 2.22
CA ASP A 67 4.33 15.11 3.26
C ASP A 67 3.79 15.76 4.54
N THR A 68 3.08 16.87 4.37
CA THR A 68 2.38 17.56 5.47
C THR A 68 1.29 16.66 6.09
N ASP A 69 0.49 15.99 5.25
CA ASP A 69 -0.53 15.05 5.73
C ASP A 69 0.07 13.89 6.51
N TYR A 70 1.12 13.29 5.99
CA TYR A 70 1.82 12.18 6.59
C TYR A 70 2.47 12.59 7.92
N GLU A 71 3.03 13.79 8.02
CA GLU A 71 3.51 14.35 9.28
C GLU A 71 2.39 14.52 10.32
N VAL A 72 1.23 15.03 9.91
CA VAL A 72 0.06 15.18 10.79
C VAL A 72 -0.40 13.82 11.29
N ILE A 73 -0.46 12.81 10.42
CA ILE A 73 -0.79 11.43 10.77
C ILE A 73 0.22 10.92 11.81
N CYS A 74 1.53 11.03 11.54
CA CYS A 74 2.58 10.60 12.46
C CYS A 74 2.46 11.27 13.83
N LYS A 75 2.17 12.58 13.88
CA LYS A 75 1.96 13.35 15.13
C LYS A 75 0.77 12.82 15.92
N LYS A 76 -0.39 12.59 15.27
CA LYS A 76 -1.59 12.04 15.92
C LYS A 76 -1.31 10.67 16.55
N PHE A 77 -0.63 9.78 15.83
CA PHE A 77 -0.30 8.46 16.35
C PHE A 77 0.71 8.49 17.48
N ARG A 78 1.73 9.36 17.40
CA ARG A 78 2.68 9.56 18.50
C ARG A 78 1.98 10.05 19.77
N ALA A 79 1.07 11.03 19.63
CA ALA A 79 0.30 11.56 20.76
C ALA A 79 -0.59 10.50 21.43
N ALA A 80 -1.05 9.51 20.66
CA ALA A 80 -1.86 8.40 21.16
C ALA A 80 -1.05 7.21 21.70
N GLY A 81 0.28 7.31 21.78
CA GLY A 81 1.15 6.22 22.27
C GLY A 81 1.54 5.17 21.23
N TYR A 82 1.30 5.43 19.94
CA TYR A 82 1.63 4.54 18.82
C TYR A 82 2.79 5.08 17.96
N GLY A 83 3.69 5.88 18.53
CA GLY A 83 4.73 6.60 17.80
C GLY A 83 5.78 5.71 17.13
N ASP A 84 6.03 4.52 17.69
CA ASP A 84 7.00 3.55 17.15
C ASP A 84 6.43 2.71 16.00
N VAL A 85 5.13 2.88 15.72
CA VAL A 85 4.43 2.18 14.64
C VAL A 85 4.37 3.10 13.42
N VAL A 86 5.45 3.09 12.63
CA VAL A 86 5.48 3.75 11.33
C VAL A 86 4.53 3.02 10.40
N ARG A 87 3.52 3.71 9.87
CA ARG A 87 2.54 3.10 8.95
C ARG A 87 2.94 3.33 7.52
N GLN A 88 2.99 2.24 6.76
CA GLN A 88 3.21 2.27 5.33
C GLN A 88 1.90 2.07 4.57
N ILE A 89 1.71 2.85 3.52
CA ILE A 89 0.68 2.62 2.52
C ILE A 89 1.35 1.92 1.36
N ILE A 90 0.85 0.73 1.03
CA ILE A 90 1.21 0.07 -0.22
C ILE A 90 0.06 0.35 -1.19
N PHE A 91 0.33 1.27 -2.10
CA PHE A 91 -0.64 1.69 -3.11
C PHE A 91 -0.39 0.89 -4.39
N TRP A 92 -1.37 0.08 -4.77
CA TRP A 92 -1.28 -0.82 -5.90
C TRP A 92 -2.19 -0.33 -7.03
N ASN A 93 -1.57 0.18 -8.09
CA ASN A 93 -2.24 0.50 -9.35
C ASN A 93 -2.48 -0.80 -10.15
N LEU A 94 -3.76 -1.16 -10.30
CA LEU A 94 -4.24 -2.34 -11.01
C LEU A 94 -4.46 -2.12 -12.51
N ARG A 95 -4.31 -0.89 -13.00
CA ARG A 95 -4.36 -0.61 -14.44
C ARG A 95 -3.17 -1.32 -15.10
N ASP A 96 -3.42 -1.89 -16.28
CA ASP A 96 -2.40 -2.56 -17.10
C ASP A 96 -1.34 -1.54 -17.52
N SER A 97 -0.32 -1.37 -16.68
CA SER A 97 0.86 -0.59 -16.95
C SER A 97 2.08 -1.50 -16.82
N HIS A 98 2.96 -1.42 -17.80
CA HIS A 98 4.26 -2.06 -17.75
C HIS A 98 5.08 -1.40 -16.64
N SER A 99 5.06 -1.86 -15.39
CA SER A 99 6.17 -1.53 -14.48
C SER A 99 6.33 -2.46 -13.28
N THR A 100 7.62 -2.62 -12.96
CA THR A 100 8.26 -3.11 -11.74
C THR A 100 7.88 -2.31 -10.49
N PRO A 101 8.09 -2.83 -9.27
CA PRO A 101 7.89 -2.06 -8.05
C PRO A 101 8.74 -0.79 -8.08
N VAL A 102 8.09 0.37 -7.93
CA VAL A 102 8.77 1.67 -7.87
C VAL A 102 8.64 2.18 -6.45
N THR A 103 9.76 2.35 -5.75
CA THR A 103 9.82 3.13 -4.52
C THR A 103 9.25 4.52 -4.79
N SER A 104 8.13 4.86 -4.15
CA SER A 104 7.57 6.20 -4.23
C SER A 104 8.56 7.21 -3.64
N THR A 105 8.57 8.43 -4.18
CA THR A 105 9.29 9.55 -3.55
C THR A 105 8.58 10.08 -2.32
N GLN A 106 7.36 9.60 -2.06
CA GLN A 106 6.51 10.08 -0.97
C GLN A 106 6.75 9.28 0.33
N PRO A 107 6.87 9.98 1.48
CA PRO A 107 7.12 9.35 2.77
C PRO A 107 5.96 8.43 3.15
N GLY A 108 6.31 7.24 3.63
CA GLY A 108 5.35 6.24 4.10
C GLY A 108 4.49 5.61 2.99
N VAL A 109 4.83 5.80 1.72
CA VAL A 109 4.10 5.21 0.58
C VAL A 109 5.05 4.35 -0.25
N ALA A 110 4.62 3.15 -0.60
CA ALA A 110 5.24 2.32 -1.63
C ALA A 110 4.23 2.15 -2.78
N MET A 111 4.70 2.27 -4.03
CA MET A 111 3.87 2.10 -5.21
C MET A 111 4.17 0.76 -5.89
N VAL A 112 3.10 0.02 -6.18
CA VAL A 112 3.15 -1.22 -6.94
C VAL A 112 2.30 -1.02 -8.18
N SER A 113 2.85 -1.27 -9.36
CA SER A 113 2.11 -1.25 -10.62
C SER A 113 2.12 -2.64 -11.26
N GLY A 114 1.18 -2.83 -12.20
CA GLY A 114 1.01 -4.09 -12.91
C GLY A 114 0.14 -5.09 -12.16
N PHE A 115 -0.77 -5.75 -12.90
CA PHE A 115 -1.60 -6.81 -12.37
C PHE A 115 -1.01 -8.18 -12.74
N SER A 116 -0.36 -8.85 -11.77
CA SER A 116 0.00 -10.27 -11.89
C SER A 116 -0.71 -11.08 -10.82
N LYS A 117 -1.48 -12.09 -11.25
CA LYS A 117 -2.13 -13.05 -10.33
C LYS A 117 -1.12 -13.75 -9.42
N ASN A 118 0.11 -13.97 -9.90
CA ASN A 118 1.17 -14.57 -9.12
C ASN A 118 1.69 -13.60 -8.07
N PHE A 119 1.89 -12.32 -8.42
CA PHE A 119 2.32 -11.31 -7.47
C PHE A 119 1.31 -11.18 -6.31
N LEU A 120 0.00 -11.16 -6.60
CA LEU A 120 -1.03 -11.08 -5.56
C LEU A 120 -1.09 -12.32 -4.66
N LYS A 121 -0.92 -13.53 -5.23
CA LYS A 121 -0.84 -14.77 -4.43
C LYS A 121 0.38 -14.80 -3.52
N ILE A 122 1.53 -14.42 -4.04
CA ILE A 122 2.80 -14.36 -3.31
C ILE A 122 2.70 -13.34 -2.18
N PHE A 123 2.14 -12.18 -2.50
CA PHE A 123 1.92 -11.11 -1.55
C PHE A 123 1.04 -11.52 -0.37
N LEU A 124 -0.11 -12.17 -0.66
CA LEU A 124 -1.02 -12.68 0.36
C LEU A 124 -0.44 -13.84 1.17
N ARG A 125 0.48 -14.63 0.62
CA ARG A 125 1.13 -15.75 1.31
C ARG A 125 2.22 -15.29 2.30
N ASN A 126 2.88 -14.17 2.01
CA ASN A 126 4.02 -13.68 2.78
C ASN A 126 3.67 -12.47 3.68
N ASP A 127 2.41 -12.35 4.11
CA ASP A 127 1.90 -11.23 4.94
C ASP A 127 2.29 -9.84 4.41
N GLY A 128 2.39 -9.73 3.08
CA GLY A 128 2.77 -8.52 2.38
C GLY A 128 4.25 -8.13 2.40
N VAL A 129 5.13 -9.02 2.84
CA VAL A 129 6.58 -8.88 2.66
C VAL A 129 6.94 -9.32 1.23
N VAL A 130 7.42 -8.38 0.42
CA VAL A 130 7.89 -8.63 -0.94
C VAL A 130 9.41 -8.63 -0.92
N ASN A 131 10.00 -9.82 -0.89
CA ASN A 131 11.44 -9.99 -1.16
C ASN A 131 11.59 -10.57 -2.58
N PRO A 132 12.06 -9.79 -3.57
CA PRO A 132 12.22 -10.25 -4.96
C PRO A 132 13.06 -11.53 -5.10
N GLU A 133 14.08 -11.71 -4.25
CA GLU A 133 14.92 -12.91 -4.26
C GLU A 133 14.16 -14.13 -3.73
N ALA A 134 13.47 -13.99 -2.60
CA ALA A 134 12.62 -15.05 -2.07
C ALA A 134 11.50 -15.43 -3.06
N ILE A 135 10.98 -14.44 -3.79
CA ILE A 135 9.97 -14.62 -4.84
C ILE A 135 10.53 -15.38 -6.04
N MET A 136 11.74 -15.03 -6.47
CA MET A 136 12.43 -15.74 -7.54
C MET A 136 12.68 -17.20 -7.12
N MET A 137 13.20 -17.40 -5.90
CA MET A 137 13.49 -18.71 -5.34
C MET A 137 12.23 -19.57 -5.23
N ASP A 138 11.12 -19.04 -4.72
CA ASP A 138 9.83 -19.74 -4.69
C ASP A 138 9.32 -20.08 -6.09
N ALA A 139 9.49 -19.19 -7.07
CA ALA A 139 9.04 -19.41 -8.44
C ALA A 139 9.85 -20.52 -9.15
N ILE A 140 11.13 -20.67 -8.82
CA ILE A 140 12.01 -21.70 -9.39
C ILE A 140 12.15 -22.95 -8.50
N ALA A 141 11.50 -23.00 -7.34
CA ALA A 141 11.52 -24.15 -6.43
C ALA A 141 10.64 -25.33 -6.90
N GLY A 142 9.87 -25.15 -7.98
CA GLY A 142 9.02 -26.20 -8.55
C GLY A 142 9.81 -27.39 -9.11
N GLU A 143 9.21 -28.59 -9.08
CA GLU A 143 9.82 -29.84 -9.61
C GLU A 143 10.26 -29.73 -11.08
N GLU A 144 9.63 -28.84 -11.83
CA GLU A 144 9.93 -28.56 -13.24
C GLU A 144 11.29 -27.88 -13.45
N TYR A 145 11.79 -27.13 -12.46
CA TYR A 145 13.08 -26.43 -12.52
C TYR A 145 14.21 -27.20 -11.83
N GLN A 146 13.90 -28.23 -11.03
CA GLN A 146 14.91 -29.10 -10.38
C GLN A 146 15.73 -29.94 -11.38
N LYS A 147 15.27 -30.06 -12.63
CA LYS A 147 15.94 -30.82 -13.69
C LYS A 147 16.95 -30.00 -14.50
N LEU A 148 17.11 -28.71 -14.20
CA LEU A 148 18.04 -27.85 -14.91
C LEU A 148 19.44 -28.01 -14.33
N GLU A 149 20.37 -28.48 -15.14
CA GLU A 149 21.79 -28.52 -14.80
C GLU A 149 22.47 -27.23 -15.29
N VAL A 150 23.23 -26.60 -14.40
CA VAL A 150 24.05 -25.43 -14.71
C VAL A 150 25.41 -25.95 -15.21
N PHE A 151 25.77 -25.60 -16.44
CA PHE A 151 27.10 -25.82 -16.98
C PHE A 151 27.86 -24.48 -16.97
N ASP A 152 29.03 -24.48 -16.33
CA ASP A 152 30.01 -23.38 -16.35
C ASP A 152 30.84 -23.38 -17.65
#